data_AF-A0A2I0J118-F1
#
_entry.id   AF-A0A2I0J118-F1
#
_cell.length_a   1.000
_cell.length_b   1.000
_cell.length_c   1.000
_cell.angle_alpha   90.00
_cell.angle_beta   90.00
_cell.angle_gamma   90.00
#
_symmetry.space_group_name_H-M   'P 1'
#
loop_
_entity.id
_entity.type
_entity.pdbx_description
1 polymer ?
#
loop_
_entity_poly.entity_id
_entity_poly.type
_entity_poly.pdbx_seq_one_letter_code
_entity_poly.pdbx_strand_id
1 'polypeptide(L)'
;MPQEYQNSSGQIVLDYAKAIQESVFEQLRVVRDGQLRVVFSQDLKICSWEFCARHHEELIPRRLLIPQVSQLGAAAQKYQAATQNASSNLSVPELQNNCNM
;
A
#
# COMPACT_ATOMS: atom_id res chain seq x y z
N MET A 1 -18.86 5.29 -15.56
CA MET A 1 -18.39 6.36 -16.47
C MET A 1 -18.49 7.69 -15.76
N PRO A 2 -17.55 8.63 -15.96
CA PRO A 2 -17.68 10.00 -15.50
C PRO A 2 -19.00 10.62 -15.99
N GLN A 3 -19.62 11.45 -15.16
CA GLN A 3 -20.89 12.12 -15.43
C GLN A 3 -20.62 13.63 -15.51
N GLU A 4 -21.01 14.24 -16.62
CA GLU A 4 -20.92 15.68 -16.82
C GLU A 4 -22.32 16.30 -16.74
N TYR A 5 -22.44 17.44 -16.06
CA TYR A 5 -23.66 18.23 -16.00
C TYR A 5 -23.38 19.69 -15.64
N GLN A 6 -24.39 20.57 -15.74
CA GLN A 6 -24.29 21.96 -15.27
C GLN A 6 -24.93 22.13 -13.90
N ASN A 7 -24.24 22.79 -12.96
CA ASN A 7 -24.81 23.13 -11.66
C ASN A 7 -25.77 24.34 -11.74
N SER A 8 -26.42 24.68 -10.63
CA SER A 8 -27.34 25.83 -10.53
C SER A 8 -26.69 27.19 -10.83
N SER A 9 -25.36 27.27 -10.79
CA SER A 9 -24.57 28.46 -11.10
C SER A 9 -24.09 28.50 -12.57
N GLY A 10 -24.49 27.52 -13.40
CA GLY A 10 -24.10 27.42 -14.80
C GLY A 10 -22.66 26.94 -15.04
N GLN A 11 -22.00 26.38 -14.02
CA GLN A 11 -20.66 25.81 -14.15
C GLN A 11 -20.74 24.36 -14.60
N ILE A 12 -19.74 23.92 -15.36
CA ILE A 12 -19.61 22.52 -15.79
C ILE A 12 -19.04 21.72 -14.63
N VAL A 13 -19.70 20.63 -14.26
CA VAL A 13 -19.27 19.72 -13.19
C VAL A 13 -19.05 18.34 -13.77
N LEU A 14 -17.91 17.73 -13.42
CA LEU A 14 -17.58 16.34 -13.71
C LEU A 14 -17.53 15.54 -12.42
N ASP A 15 -18.47 14.60 -12.26
CA ASP A 15 -18.51 13.66 -11.14
C ASP A 15 -18.07 12.26 -11.62
N TYR A 16 -17.10 11.66 -10.92
CA TYR A 16 -16.64 10.31 -11.19
C TYR A 16 -16.49 9.49 -9.92
N ALA A 17 -17.41 8.55 -9.72
CA ALA A 17 -17.50 7.77 -8.48
C ALA A 17 -16.45 6.65 -8.32
N LYS A 18 -15.65 6.37 -9.36
CA LYS A 18 -14.66 5.28 -9.42
C LYS A 18 -13.25 5.82 -9.74
N ALA A 19 -12.93 7.00 -9.20
CA ALA A 19 -11.64 7.62 -9.41
C ALA A 19 -10.55 6.87 -8.63
N ILE A 20 -9.38 6.74 -9.24
CA ILE A 20 -8.18 6.21 -8.61
C ILE A 20 -7.16 7.34 -8.51
N GLN A 21 -6.58 7.52 -7.32
CA GLN A 21 -5.50 8.45 -7.08
C GLN A 21 -4.26 7.67 -6.64
N GLU A 22 -3.17 7.81 -7.39
CA GLU A 22 -1.91 7.15 -7.08
C GLU A 22 -0.89 8.16 -6.55
N SER A 23 -0.20 7.79 -5.46
CA SER A 23 0.95 8.51 -4.92
C SER A 23 2.15 7.59 -4.90
N VAL A 24 3.23 7.99 -5.57
CA VAL A 24 4.48 7.21 -5.64
C VAL A 24 5.50 7.85 -4.70
N PHE A 25 5.95 7.09 -3.71
CA PHE A 25 7.01 7.46 -2.79
C PHE A 25 8.26 6.62 -3.08
N GLU A 26 9.37 6.95 -2.43
CA GLU A 26 10.63 6.23 -2.62
C GLU A 26 10.54 4.73 -2.29
N GLN A 27 9.79 4.40 -1.22
CA GLN A 27 9.75 3.06 -0.64
C GLN A 27 8.41 2.34 -0.82
N LEU A 28 7.34 3.04 -1.23
CA LEU A 28 6.02 2.44 -1.39
C LEU A 28 5.18 3.23 -2.40
N ARG A 29 4.09 2.63 -2.86
CA ARG A 29 3.04 3.31 -3.61
C ARG A 29 1.74 3.22 -2.85
N VAL A 30 0.99 4.33 -2.76
CA VAL A 30 -0.36 4.34 -2.21
C VAL A 30 -1.35 4.53 -3.35
N VAL A 31 -2.30 3.61 -3.47
CA VAL A 31 -3.40 3.66 -4.45
C VAL A 31 -4.68 3.89 -3.66
N ARG A 32 -5.41 4.97 -3.97
CA ARG A 32 -6.68 5.31 -3.30
C ARG A 32 -7.82 5.20 -4.30
N ASP A 33 -8.88 4.48 -3.96
CA ASP A 33 -10.15 4.55 -4.70
C ASP A 33 -11.08 5.57 -4.05
N GLY A 34 -11.83 6.30 -4.86
CA GLY A 34 -12.69 7.35 -4.34
C GLY A 34 -13.64 7.94 -5.36
N GLN A 35 -14.30 9.01 -4.93
CA GLN A 35 -15.12 9.86 -5.78
C GLN A 35 -14.36 11.13 -6.09
N LEU A 36 -14.30 11.49 -7.37
CA LEU A 36 -13.74 12.76 -7.83
C LEU A 36 -14.88 13.65 -8.30
N ARG A 37 -14.89 14.90 -7.83
CA ARG A 37 -15.70 15.99 -8.37
C ARG A 37 -14.77 17.09 -8.85
N VAL A 38 -14.97 17.56 -10.07
CA VAL A 38 -14.24 18.71 -10.63
C VAL A 38 -15.24 19.74 -11.13
N VAL A 39 -15.04 21.00 -10.76
CA VAL A 39 -15.85 22.13 -11.24
C VAL A 39 -14.99 22.96 -12.19
N PHE A 40 -15.50 23.20 -13.39
CA PHE A 40 -14.82 23.99 -14.41
C PHE A 40 -15.46 25.36 -14.59
N SER A 41 -14.64 26.34 -14.97
CA SER A 41 -15.10 27.61 -15.54
C SER A 41 -15.59 27.40 -16.98
N GLN A 42 -16.22 28.43 -17.55
CA GLN A 42 -16.71 28.40 -18.93
C GLN A 42 -15.57 28.24 -19.97
N ASP A 43 -14.36 28.70 -19.65
CA ASP A 43 -13.15 28.49 -20.46
C ASP A 43 -12.41 27.17 -20.12
N LEU A 44 -13.08 26.25 -19.43
CA LEU A 44 -12.61 24.91 -19.08
C LEU A 44 -11.38 24.87 -18.15
N LYS A 45 -11.12 25.93 -17.38
CA LYS A 45 -10.17 25.88 -16.27
C LYS A 45 -10.80 25.19 -15.07
N ILE A 46 -9.99 24.44 -14.32
CA ILE A 46 -10.45 23.87 -13.04
C ILE A 46 -10.60 25.01 -12.04
N CYS A 47 -11.82 25.27 -11.60
CA CYS A 47 -12.11 26.22 -10.51
C CYS A 47 -11.87 25.59 -9.15
N SER A 48 -12.35 24.36 -8.97
CA SER A 48 -12.18 23.59 -7.74
C SER A 48 -12.25 22.10 -8.05
N TRP A 49 -11.71 21.30 -7.15
CA TRP A 49 -11.82 19.85 -7.21
C TRP A 49 -11.88 19.27 -5.80
N GLU A 50 -12.54 18.13 -5.67
CA GLU A 50 -12.64 17.35 -4.45
C GLU A 50 -12.40 15.88 -4.77
N PHE A 51 -11.60 15.21 -3.94
CA PHE A 51 -11.44 13.76 -3.99
C PHE A 51 -11.74 13.14 -2.63
N CYS A 52 -12.85 12.41 -2.56
CA CYS A 52 -13.28 11.69 -1.38
C CYS A 52 -12.80 10.24 -1.47
N ALA A 53 -11.68 9.95 -0.81
CA ALA A 53 -11.11 8.61 -0.72
C ALA A 53 -12.00 7.70 0.14
N ARG A 54 -12.21 6.46 -0.31
CA ARG A 54 -12.99 5.43 0.41
C ARG A 54 -12.10 4.30 0.93
N HIS A 55 -11.23 3.78 0.09
CA HIS A 55 -10.22 2.79 0.50
C HIS A 55 -8.86 3.16 -0.08
N HIS A 56 -7.82 2.56 0.50
CA HIS A 56 -6.46 2.66 0.01
C HIS A 56 -5.74 1.33 0.14
N GLU A 57 -4.81 1.11 -0.78
CA GLU A 57 -3.85 0.01 -0.75
C GLU A 57 -2.45 0.59 -0.72
N GLU A 58 -1.57 -0.04 0.06
CA GLU A 58 -0.14 0.25 0.08
C GLU A 58 0.64 -0.89 -0.59
N LEU A 59 1.37 -0.55 -1.64
CA LEU A 59 2.16 -1.49 -2.42
C LEU A 59 3.64 -1.31 -2.08
N ILE A 60 4.22 -2.31 -1.43
CA ILE A 60 5.64 -2.33 -1.08
C ILE A 60 6.42 -3.08 -2.19
N PRO A 61 7.44 -2.46 -2.80
CA PRO A 61 8.29 -3.12 -3.79
C PRO A 61 8.96 -4.38 -3.22
N ARG A 62 8.83 -5.51 -3.92
CA ARG A 62 9.40 -6.80 -3.49
C ARG A 62 10.90 -6.74 -3.19
N ARG A 63 11.66 -5.88 -3.89
CA ARG A 63 13.10 -5.65 -3.64
C ARG A 63 13.41 -5.24 -2.20
N LEU A 64 12.48 -4.55 -1.53
CA LEU A 64 12.63 -4.12 -0.14
C LEU A 64 12.37 -5.27 0.84
N LEU A 65 11.55 -6.25 0.45
CA LEU A 65 11.16 -7.39 1.29
C LEU A 65 12.09 -8.59 1.15
N ILE A 66 12.71 -8.80 -0.03
CA ILE A 66 13.57 -9.97 -0.30
C ILE A 66 14.65 -10.20 0.77
N PRO A 67 15.40 -9.18 1.25
CA PRO A 67 16.43 -9.38 2.26
C PRO A 67 15.85 -9.90 3.57
N GLN A 68 14.74 -9.33 4.03
CA GLN A 68 14.06 -9.70 5.27
C GLN A 68 13.49 -11.12 5.19
N VAL A 69 12.84 -11.45 4.06
CA VAL A 69 12.30 -12.81 3.82
C VAL A 69 13.42 -13.85 3.77
N SER A 70 14.56 -13.50 3.17
CA SER A 70 15.74 -14.39 3.12
C SER A 70 16.32 -14.64 4.52
N GLN A 71 16.44 -13.59 5.33
CA GLN A 71 16.90 -13.70 6.72
C GLN A 71 15.96 -14.57 7.56
N LEU A 72 14.64 -14.37 7.42
CA LEU A 72 13.64 -15.20 8.09
C LEU A 72 13.73 -16.67 7.67
N GLY A 73 13.91 -16.94 6.37
CA GLY A 73 14.13 -18.29 5.86
C GLY A 73 15.36 -18.97 6.45
N ALA A 74 16.47 -18.24 6.55
CA ALA A 74 17.70 -18.75 7.17
C ALA A 74 17.51 -19.01 8.68
N ALA A 75 16.80 -18.14 9.40
CA ALA A 75 16.48 -18.34 10.81
C ALA A 75 15.60 -19.59 11.03
N ALA A 76 14.58 -19.79 10.19
CA ALA A 76 13.72 -20.96 10.24
C ALA A 76 14.49 -22.27 9.97
N GLN A 77 15.41 -22.27 8.99
CA GLN A 77 16.28 -23.42 8.73
C GLN A 77 17.20 -23.74 9.91
N LYS A 78 17.80 -22.72 10.53
CA LYS A 78 18.64 -22.90 11.73
C LYS A 78 17.84 -23.49 12.89
N TYR A 79 16.62 -23.01 13.11
CA TYR A 79 15.73 -23.55 14.14
C TYR A 79 15.40 -25.02 13.88
N GLN A 80 15.04 -25.37 12.64
CA GLN A 80 14.75 -26.76 12.25
C GLN A 80 15.96 -27.67 12.43
N ALA A 81 17.15 -27.22 12.02
CA ALA A 81 18.38 -27.97 12.22
C ALA A 81 18.69 -28.19 13.71
N ALA A 82 18.48 -27.17 14.56
CA ALA A 82 18.65 -27.30 16.00
C ALA A 82 17.66 -28.31 16.60
N THR A 83 16.38 -28.27 16.20
CA THR A 83 15.37 -29.22 16.68
C THR A 83 15.54 -30.64 16.16
N GLN A 84 16.04 -30.84 14.94
CA GLN A 84 16.35 -32.18 14.40
C GLN A 84 17.64 -32.78 14.99
N ASN A 85 18.63 -31.94 15.30
CA ASN A 85 19.86 -32.37 15.96
C ASN A 85 19.70 -32.54 17.49
N ALA A 86 18.47 -32.49 18.00
CA ALA A 86 18.12 -32.65 19.41
C ALA A 86 18.23 -34.12 19.90
N SER A 87 19.33 -34.80 19.59
CA SER A 87 19.81 -35.87 20.44
C SER A 87 20.65 -35.26 21.55
N SER A 88 19.97 -34.93 22.66
CA SER A 88 20.48 -34.84 24.03
C SER A 88 21.14 -33.57 24.62
N ASN A 89 21.45 -32.45 23.94
CA ASN A 89 22.05 -31.27 24.63
C ASN A 89 21.75 -29.89 23.99
N LEU A 90 20.49 -29.46 23.86
CA LEU A 90 20.19 -28.11 23.36
C LEU A 90 20.22 -27.04 24.47
N SER A 91 21.02 -25.99 24.27
CA SER A 91 21.04 -24.84 25.17
C SER A 91 19.91 -23.86 24.80
N VAL A 92 19.04 -23.56 25.76
CA VAL A 92 17.96 -22.56 25.65
C VAL A 92 18.41 -21.20 25.08
N PRO A 93 19.64 -20.69 25.35
CA PRO A 93 20.14 -19.44 24.78
C PRO A 93 20.26 -19.43 23.25
N GLU A 94 20.62 -20.55 22.62
CA GLU A 94 20.78 -20.62 21.15
C GLU A 94 19.43 -20.55 20.41
N LEU A 95 18.38 -21.11 21.01
CA LEU A 95 17.01 -20.99 20.52
C LEU A 95 16.47 -19.56 20.65
N GLN A 96 16.74 -18.92 21.79
CA GLN A 96 16.32 -17.54 22.06
C GLN A 96 17.01 -16.53 21.14
N ASN A 97 18.30 -16.72 20.84
CA ASN A 97 19.05 -15.82 19.96
C ASN A 97 18.59 -15.91 18.50
N ASN A 98 18.01 -17.03 18.08
CA ASN A 98 17.41 -17.18 16.74
C ASN A 98 16.00 -16.57 16.63
N CYS A 99 15.32 -16.32 17.75
CA CYS A 99 13.99 -15.70 17.79
C CYS A 99 14.01 -14.17 17.97
N ASN A 100 15.16 -13.60 18.32
CA ASN A 100 15.36 -12.16 18.33
C ASN A 100 15.70 -11.70 16.91
N MET A 101 14.68 -11.45 16.09
CA MET A 101 14.81 -10.65 14.85
C MET A 101 15.01 -9.17 15.17
#